data_AF-A0AAE5AWI7-F1
#
_entry.id   AF-A0AAE5AWI7-F1
#
_cell.length_a   1.000
_cell.length_b   1.000
_cell.length_c   1.000
_cell.angle_alpha   90.00
_cell.angle_beta   90.00
_cell.angle_gamma   90.00
#
_symmetry.space_group_name_H-M   'P 1'
#
loop_
_entity.id
_entity.type
_entity.pdbx_description
1 polymer ?
#
loop_
_entity_poly.entity_id
_entity_poly.type
_entity_poly.pdbx_seq_one_letter_code
_entity_poly.pdbx_strand_id
1 'polypeptide(L)'
;MTDPKALAARFPGDFLFGVATAAYQIEGATKADGRKPCIWDAFANMPGRVFERHNGDVACDHYNRWEQDLDLIQEMGVTAYRFSIAWPRIIPEGTGRVNETGLDFYDKLVDGLKERGIKAYATLYHWDLPLALMGDGGWTARSTAYAFQRYAKLVMARLGDRLDAVATFNEPWCSVWLSHLYGVHAPGERNMDAAMHALHYTNLAHGLGIDAIRQVAPQVPAGLVLNAHSVIPGSQSAADQTAAERAHQFHNGVFFDPVFKGEYPAEFMASLGNRMPVIDDGDLDIISQKLDWWGLNYYTPMRVADNPAAGAEFPATVDAPPVSSVKTDIGWEVYAPALKSLVEGLYDRYTLPVCYITENGACYNMEVAEGVVDDQPRLDYYAEHLGVVADLIAEGIPMKGYFAWSLMDNFEWAEGYRMRFGLVHVDYDTQVRTLKNSGKWYSALAAEFPKGNHSAE
;
A
#
# COMPACT_ATOMS: atom_id res chain seq x y z
N MET A 1 -12.92 14.49 17.68
CA MET A 1 -12.49 14.30 19.07
C MET A 1 -10.96 14.18 19.02
N THR A 2 -10.22 15.22 19.41
CA THR A 2 -8.74 15.27 19.27
C THR A 2 -8.00 14.82 20.53
N ASP A 3 -8.70 14.44 21.59
CA ASP A 3 -8.08 13.85 22.78
C ASP A 3 -7.67 12.39 22.51
N PRO A 4 -6.35 12.07 22.49
CA PRO A 4 -5.88 10.72 22.18
C PRO A 4 -6.35 9.68 23.21
N LYS A 5 -6.54 10.04 24.49
CA LYS A 5 -6.97 9.08 25.52
C LYS A 5 -8.44 8.70 25.36
N ALA A 6 -9.30 9.69 25.11
CA ALA A 6 -10.70 9.43 24.83
C ALA A 6 -10.87 8.56 23.57
N LEU A 7 -10.05 8.78 22.54
CA LEU A 7 -10.04 7.94 21.34
C LEU A 7 -9.50 6.54 21.63
N ALA A 8 -8.39 6.40 22.38
CA ALA A 8 -7.80 5.13 22.77
C ALA A 8 -8.83 4.21 23.47
N ALA A 9 -9.68 4.77 24.34
CA ALA A 9 -10.72 4.01 25.04
C ALA A 9 -11.69 3.26 24.10
N ARG A 10 -11.82 3.70 22.84
CA ARG A 10 -12.72 3.10 21.84
C ARG A 10 -12.16 1.87 21.12
N PHE A 11 -10.86 1.60 21.25
CA PHE A 11 -10.21 0.45 20.64
C PHE A 11 -10.01 -0.72 21.63
N PRO A 12 -9.99 -1.97 21.16
CA PRO A 12 -9.69 -3.12 22.01
C PRO A 12 -8.24 -3.07 22.49
N GLY A 13 -7.95 -3.64 23.66
CA GLY A 13 -6.63 -3.52 24.30
C GLY A 13 -5.47 -4.16 23.54
N ASP A 14 -5.77 -5.05 22.60
CA ASP A 14 -4.84 -5.73 21.69
C ASP A 14 -4.80 -5.11 20.28
N PHE A 15 -5.43 -3.94 20.06
CA PHE A 15 -5.41 -3.26 18.78
C PHE A 15 -3.99 -2.83 18.40
N LEU A 16 -3.59 -3.09 17.15
CA LEU A 16 -2.26 -2.79 16.66
C LEU A 16 -2.17 -1.37 16.09
N PHE A 17 -1.28 -0.54 16.64
CA PHE A 17 -0.90 0.74 16.04
C PHE A 17 0.51 0.65 15.46
N GLY A 18 0.66 1.09 14.22
CA GLY A 18 1.93 1.08 13.51
C GLY A 18 2.12 2.23 12.54
N VAL A 19 3.29 2.27 11.93
CA VAL A 19 3.66 3.23 10.88
C VAL A 19 4.12 2.47 9.64
N ALA A 20 3.89 3.04 8.46
CA ALA A 20 4.18 2.38 7.19
C ALA A 20 5.14 3.20 6.30
N THR A 21 5.94 2.48 5.49
CA THR A 21 6.89 3.00 4.49
C THR A 21 7.02 2.04 3.29
N ALA A 22 7.70 2.48 2.23
CA ALA A 22 8.12 1.64 1.10
C ALA A 22 9.59 1.87 0.73
N ALA A 23 10.25 0.80 0.28
CA ALA A 23 11.68 0.73 0.02
C ALA A 23 12.20 1.87 -0.89
N TYR A 24 11.70 1.96 -2.13
CA TYR A 24 12.16 2.97 -3.07
C TYR A 24 11.88 4.41 -2.60
N GLN A 25 10.88 4.59 -1.73
CA GLN A 25 10.51 5.91 -1.25
C GLN A 25 11.46 6.45 -0.18
N ILE A 26 12.07 5.59 0.63
CA ILE A 26 12.88 6.00 1.79
C ILE A 26 14.35 5.57 1.74
N GLU A 27 14.68 4.46 1.06
CA GLU A 27 15.98 3.81 1.24
C GLU A 27 17.16 4.62 0.71
N GLY A 28 17.04 5.16 -0.50
CA GLY A 28 18.21 5.69 -1.20
C GLY A 28 19.19 4.59 -1.61
N ALA A 29 20.48 4.94 -1.74
CA ALA A 29 21.57 4.00 -1.99
C ALA A 29 21.27 3.07 -3.19
N THR A 30 20.74 3.64 -4.27
CA THR A 30 20.18 2.91 -5.44
C THR A 30 21.20 2.05 -6.19
N LYS A 31 22.50 2.32 -5.99
CA LYS A 31 23.62 1.65 -6.67
C LYS A 31 24.57 0.94 -5.69
N ALA A 32 24.24 0.92 -4.40
CA ALA A 32 25.04 0.28 -3.37
C ALA A 32 24.81 -1.24 -3.35
N ASP A 33 25.80 -1.97 -2.85
CA ASP A 33 25.70 -3.38 -2.44
C ASP A 33 25.05 -4.30 -3.48
N GLY A 34 25.35 -4.07 -4.76
CA GLY A 34 24.91 -4.93 -5.86
C GLY A 34 23.46 -4.70 -6.31
N ARG A 35 22.74 -3.71 -5.75
CA ARG A 35 21.43 -3.29 -6.27
C ARG A 35 21.54 -2.90 -7.74
N LYS A 36 20.56 -3.31 -8.54
CA LYS A 36 20.39 -2.85 -9.93
C LYS A 36 19.14 -1.98 -10.09
N PRO A 37 19.02 -1.23 -11.20
CA PRO A 37 17.86 -0.37 -11.41
C PRO A 37 16.54 -1.13 -11.39
N CYS A 38 15.52 -0.53 -10.80
CA CYS A 38 14.11 -0.90 -10.97
C CYS A 38 13.43 -0.01 -12.02
N ILE A 39 12.17 -0.31 -12.32
CA ILE A 39 11.36 0.49 -13.25
C ILE A 39 11.20 1.95 -12.78
N TRP A 40 11.21 2.20 -11.47
CA TRP A 40 11.12 3.56 -10.92
C TRP A 40 12.43 4.35 -11.05
N ASP A 41 13.60 3.70 -10.98
CA ASP A 41 14.87 4.36 -11.32
C ASP A 41 14.85 4.86 -12.76
N ALA A 42 14.37 4.03 -13.71
CA ALA A 42 14.26 4.42 -15.12
C ALA A 42 13.20 5.50 -15.34
N PHE A 43 12.05 5.36 -14.70
CA PHE A 43 10.92 6.29 -14.84
C PHE A 43 11.27 7.68 -14.31
N ALA A 44 11.82 7.78 -13.09
CA ALA A 44 12.19 9.03 -12.47
C ALA A 44 13.27 9.81 -13.25
N ASN A 45 14.23 9.09 -13.81
CA ASN A 45 15.30 9.71 -14.61
C ASN A 45 14.85 10.08 -16.04
N MET A 46 13.66 9.69 -16.48
CA MET A 46 13.09 10.06 -17.77
C MET A 46 12.38 11.42 -17.68
N PRO A 47 12.75 12.41 -18.52
CA PRO A 47 12.10 13.72 -18.51
C PRO A 47 10.57 13.65 -18.66
N GLY A 48 9.85 14.39 -17.82
CA GLY A 48 8.40 14.55 -17.90
C GLY A 48 7.59 13.47 -17.18
N ARG A 49 8.25 12.52 -16.48
CA ARG A 49 7.60 11.45 -15.74
C ARG A 49 7.41 11.75 -14.25
N VAL A 50 8.38 12.41 -13.63
CA VAL A 50 8.34 12.80 -12.21
C VAL A 50 8.59 14.30 -12.08
N PHE A 51 7.92 14.95 -11.12
CA PHE A 51 8.11 16.35 -10.79
C PHE A 51 9.60 16.68 -10.60
N GLU A 52 10.07 17.71 -11.31
CA GLU A 52 11.47 18.18 -11.31
C GLU A 52 12.52 17.07 -11.55
N ARG A 53 12.11 15.92 -12.10
CA ARG A 53 12.95 14.72 -12.28
C ARG A 53 13.59 14.26 -10.97
N HIS A 54 12.91 14.48 -9.85
CA HIS A 54 13.31 13.87 -8.58
C HIS A 54 13.39 12.36 -8.76
N ASN A 55 14.35 11.72 -8.10
CA ASN A 55 14.57 10.29 -8.15
C ASN A 55 14.83 9.73 -6.74
N GLY A 56 14.89 8.40 -6.63
CA GLY A 56 15.13 7.70 -5.37
C GLY A 56 16.60 7.53 -4.99
N ASP A 57 17.56 8.23 -5.64
CA ASP A 57 18.99 7.98 -5.40
C ASP A 57 19.41 8.23 -3.94
N VAL A 58 18.82 9.26 -3.31
CA VAL A 58 19.07 9.64 -1.91
C VAL A 58 17.87 9.33 -1.03
N ALA A 59 16.67 9.79 -1.41
CA ALA A 59 15.46 9.65 -0.61
C ALA A 59 15.66 10.14 0.83
N CYS A 60 15.30 9.32 1.81
CA CYS A 60 15.49 9.59 3.22
C CYS A 60 16.82 9.00 3.73
N ASP A 61 17.68 8.47 2.86
CA ASP A 61 18.93 7.81 3.24
C ASP A 61 18.73 6.68 4.28
N HIS A 62 17.53 6.08 4.30
CA HIS A 62 17.16 5.08 5.29
C HIS A 62 18.04 3.83 5.22
N TYR A 63 18.56 3.48 4.03
CA TYR A 63 19.50 2.35 3.90
C TYR A 63 20.71 2.49 4.83
N ASN A 64 21.20 3.71 5.04
CA ASN A 64 22.32 4.00 5.93
C ASN A 64 21.87 4.39 7.34
N ARG A 65 20.61 4.82 7.51
CA ARG A 65 20.07 5.40 8.75
C ARG A 65 19.01 4.57 9.46
N TRP A 66 18.84 3.33 9.03
CA TRP A 66 17.75 2.48 9.48
C TRP A 66 17.74 2.31 11.01
N GLU A 67 18.91 2.21 11.65
CA GLU A 67 18.99 2.09 13.12
C GLU A 67 18.38 3.31 13.82
N GLN A 68 18.70 4.54 13.37
CA GLN A 68 18.12 5.75 13.96
C GLN A 68 16.63 5.86 13.69
N ASP A 69 16.18 5.43 12.51
CA ASP A 69 14.76 5.41 12.18
C ASP A 69 14.00 4.36 13.01
N LEU A 70 14.61 3.21 13.33
CA LEU A 70 14.03 2.23 14.25
C LEU A 70 13.98 2.72 15.70
N ASP A 71 15.02 3.42 16.15
CA ASP A 71 15.02 4.08 17.46
C ASP A 71 13.88 5.09 17.55
N LEU A 72 13.67 5.89 16.50
CA LEU A 72 12.55 6.83 16.43
C LEU A 72 11.18 6.14 16.52
N ILE A 73 11.00 5.00 15.83
CA ILE A 73 9.76 4.21 15.92
C ILE A 73 9.53 3.73 17.35
N GLN A 74 10.60 3.25 18.02
CA GLN A 74 10.52 2.82 19.42
C GLN A 74 10.18 4.00 20.36
N GLU A 75 10.82 5.16 20.17
CA GLU A 75 10.56 6.38 20.94
C GLU A 75 9.12 6.89 20.73
N MET A 76 8.55 6.71 19.53
CA MET A 76 7.14 7.03 19.27
C MET A 76 6.18 6.11 20.04
N GLY A 77 6.63 4.95 20.54
CA GLY A 77 5.77 3.99 21.24
C GLY A 77 4.81 3.23 20.33
N VAL A 78 5.04 3.22 19.01
CA VAL A 78 4.23 2.41 18.08
C VAL A 78 4.71 0.96 18.10
N THR A 79 3.77 0.03 17.91
CA THR A 79 4.01 -1.40 18.16
C THR A 79 4.31 -2.21 16.89
N ALA A 80 4.12 -1.62 15.71
CA ALA A 80 4.40 -2.26 14.45
C ALA A 80 5.03 -1.31 13.43
N TYR A 81 5.91 -1.87 12.61
CA TYR A 81 6.46 -1.21 11.44
C TYR A 81 6.13 -2.03 10.20
N ARG A 82 5.40 -1.39 9.27
CA ARG A 82 5.18 -1.92 7.94
C ARG A 82 6.19 -1.32 6.97
N PHE A 83 6.95 -2.17 6.29
CA PHE A 83 7.95 -1.78 5.30
C PHE A 83 7.90 -2.69 4.09
N SER A 84 8.50 -2.29 2.96
CA SER A 84 8.65 -3.17 1.81
C SER A 84 10.08 -3.61 1.59
N ILE A 85 10.24 -4.70 0.84
CA ILE A 85 11.53 -5.29 0.52
C ILE A 85 11.84 -4.99 -0.95
N ALA A 86 13.01 -4.42 -1.21
CA ALA A 86 13.41 -4.06 -2.56
C ALA A 86 13.87 -5.31 -3.33
N TRP A 87 13.00 -5.86 -4.17
CA TRP A 87 13.37 -6.90 -5.14
C TRP A 87 14.68 -6.60 -5.91
N PRO A 88 14.95 -5.37 -6.40
CA PRO A 88 16.22 -5.04 -7.08
C PRO A 88 17.48 -5.16 -6.20
N ARG A 89 17.34 -5.25 -4.87
CA ARG A 89 18.45 -5.62 -3.98
C ARG A 89 18.60 -7.12 -3.84
N ILE A 90 17.52 -7.89 -3.83
CA ILE A 90 17.53 -9.34 -3.53
C ILE A 90 17.89 -10.17 -4.76
N ILE A 91 17.22 -9.92 -5.88
CA ILE A 91 17.52 -10.51 -7.19
C ILE A 91 17.63 -9.36 -8.18
N PRO A 92 18.82 -8.77 -8.35
CA PRO A 92 18.96 -7.50 -9.05
C PRO A 92 18.51 -7.50 -10.52
N GLU A 93 18.61 -8.65 -11.22
CA GLU A 93 18.12 -8.80 -12.60
C GLU A 93 16.67 -9.36 -12.66
N GLY A 94 15.97 -9.41 -11.51
CA GLY A 94 14.65 -10.04 -11.33
C GLY A 94 14.69 -11.56 -11.31
N THR A 95 15.51 -12.15 -12.18
CA THR A 95 15.88 -13.58 -12.19
C THR A 95 17.39 -13.75 -11.97
N GLY A 96 17.86 -15.01 -11.93
CA GLY A 96 19.30 -15.29 -11.85
C GLY A 96 19.87 -15.16 -10.43
N ARG A 97 21.05 -14.56 -10.31
CA ARG A 97 21.87 -14.62 -9.10
C ARG A 97 21.22 -13.87 -7.93
N VAL A 98 21.13 -14.52 -6.77
CA VAL A 98 20.75 -13.90 -5.50
C VAL A 98 21.88 -13.00 -5.02
N ASN A 99 21.54 -11.83 -4.49
CA ASN A 99 22.47 -10.93 -3.86
C ASN A 99 22.34 -10.99 -2.34
N GLU A 100 23.24 -11.74 -1.71
CA GLU A 100 23.22 -11.98 -0.26
C GLU A 100 23.31 -10.69 0.55
N THR A 101 24.11 -9.70 0.12
CA THR A 101 24.19 -8.41 0.82
C THR A 101 22.87 -7.65 0.82
N GLY A 102 22.05 -7.83 -0.22
CA GLY A 102 20.68 -7.30 -0.25
C GLY A 102 19.77 -7.96 0.78
N LEU A 103 19.90 -9.28 0.97
CA LEU A 103 19.18 -10.00 2.03
C LEU A 103 19.68 -9.57 3.42
N ASP A 104 20.98 -9.41 3.61
CA ASP A 104 21.61 -9.05 4.89
C ASP A 104 21.12 -7.69 5.42
N PHE A 105 20.77 -6.74 4.55
CA PHE A 105 20.15 -5.48 4.98
C PHE A 105 18.81 -5.71 5.69
N TYR A 106 17.90 -6.45 5.06
CA TYR A 106 16.59 -6.73 5.68
C TYR A 106 16.68 -7.70 6.85
N ASP A 107 17.66 -8.61 6.83
CA ASP A 107 17.97 -9.50 7.95
C ASP A 107 18.29 -8.69 9.21
N LYS A 108 19.20 -7.72 9.09
CA LYS A 108 19.56 -6.77 10.16
C LYS A 108 18.40 -5.86 10.56
N LEU A 109 17.63 -5.37 9.59
CA LEU A 109 16.46 -4.53 9.85
C LEU A 109 15.43 -5.28 10.71
N VAL A 110 15.15 -6.54 10.35
CA VAL A 110 14.23 -7.39 11.10
C VAL A 110 14.79 -7.70 12.49
N ASP A 111 16.07 -8.04 12.62
CA ASP A 111 16.71 -8.21 13.94
C ASP A 111 16.57 -6.96 14.81
N GLY A 112 16.86 -5.77 14.26
CA GLY A 112 16.73 -4.52 15.00
C GLY A 112 15.30 -4.20 15.42
N LEU A 113 14.29 -4.59 14.63
CA LEU A 113 12.88 -4.51 15.03
C LEU A 113 12.57 -5.45 16.19
N LYS A 114 13.05 -6.70 16.13
CA LYS A 114 12.85 -7.70 17.19
C LYS A 114 13.50 -7.27 18.49
N GLU A 115 14.72 -6.74 18.45
CA GLU A 115 15.45 -6.21 19.62
C GLU A 115 14.68 -5.08 20.31
N ARG A 116 13.95 -4.27 19.53
CA ARG A 116 13.14 -3.14 20.03
C ARG A 116 11.71 -3.54 20.40
N GLY A 117 11.31 -4.79 20.18
CA GLY A 117 9.95 -5.28 20.43
C GLY A 117 8.92 -4.75 19.43
N ILE A 118 9.35 -4.28 18.25
CA ILE A 118 8.47 -3.75 17.20
C ILE A 118 8.09 -4.89 16.26
N LYS A 119 6.80 -5.03 15.95
CA LYS A 119 6.30 -6.07 15.04
C LYS A 119 6.64 -5.76 13.59
N ALA A 120 7.15 -6.75 12.87
CA ALA A 120 7.58 -6.60 11.48
C ALA A 120 6.49 -7.04 10.49
N TYR A 121 5.92 -6.07 9.76
CA TYR A 121 4.94 -6.30 8.69
C TYR A 121 5.58 -6.04 7.33
N ALA A 122 6.14 -7.09 6.70
CA ALA A 122 6.84 -6.94 5.44
C ALA A 122 5.89 -6.93 4.24
N THR A 123 6.19 -6.12 3.23
CA THR A 123 5.54 -6.15 1.90
C THR A 123 6.56 -6.61 0.86
N LEU A 124 6.28 -7.73 0.17
CA LEU A 124 7.23 -8.29 -0.80
C LEU A 124 7.36 -7.41 -2.04
N TYR A 125 6.26 -6.91 -2.59
CA TYR A 125 6.28 -6.03 -3.76
C TYR A 125 5.57 -4.70 -3.50
N HIS A 126 6.35 -3.62 -3.54
CA HIS A 126 5.86 -2.24 -3.51
C HIS A 126 6.47 -1.46 -4.70
N TRP A 127 6.15 -1.96 -5.89
CA TRP A 127 6.25 -1.29 -7.20
C TRP A 127 7.65 -1.17 -7.82
N ASP A 128 8.70 -1.50 -7.10
CA ASP A 128 10.08 -1.38 -7.56
C ASP A 128 10.57 -2.62 -8.34
N LEU A 129 9.83 -3.02 -9.38
CA LEU A 129 10.18 -4.15 -10.26
C LEU A 129 11.60 -4.00 -10.84
N PRO A 130 12.49 -5.02 -10.74
CA PRO A 130 13.79 -5.00 -11.40
C PRO A 130 13.67 -4.71 -12.89
N LEU A 131 14.40 -3.69 -13.37
CA LEU A 131 14.24 -3.16 -14.73
C LEU A 131 14.49 -4.21 -15.81
N ALA A 132 15.37 -5.18 -15.54
CA ALA A 132 15.69 -6.27 -16.45
C ALA A 132 14.48 -7.12 -16.84
N LEU A 133 13.47 -7.24 -15.97
CA LEU A 133 12.22 -7.96 -16.27
C LEU A 133 11.39 -7.27 -17.35
N MET A 134 11.61 -5.97 -17.60
CA MET A 134 10.98 -5.28 -18.73
C MET A 134 11.46 -5.82 -20.09
N GLY A 135 12.62 -6.49 -20.14
CA GLY A 135 13.09 -7.14 -21.36
C GLY A 135 12.14 -8.23 -21.88
N ASP A 136 11.43 -8.89 -20.97
CA ASP A 136 10.41 -9.90 -21.31
C ASP A 136 8.98 -9.30 -21.36
N GLY A 137 8.81 -8.02 -21.02
CA GLY A 137 7.51 -7.33 -20.97
C GLY A 137 7.06 -6.91 -19.56
N GLY A 138 7.87 -7.13 -18.52
CA GLY A 138 7.51 -6.77 -17.15
C GLY A 138 6.25 -7.51 -16.70
N TRP A 139 5.31 -6.81 -16.07
CA TRP A 139 4.05 -7.43 -15.62
C TRP A 139 3.14 -7.91 -16.76
N THR A 140 3.39 -7.50 -18.01
CA THR A 140 2.64 -8.02 -19.17
C THR A 140 3.07 -9.44 -19.57
N ALA A 141 4.11 -9.97 -18.94
CA ALA A 141 4.67 -11.29 -19.20
C ALA A 141 4.44 -12.25 -18.03
N ARG A 142 3.90 -13.44 -18.33
CA ARG A 142 3.64 -14.49 -17.34
C ARG A 142 4.90 -14.93 -16.59
N SER A 143 6.07 -14.88 -17.25
CA SER A 143 7.36 -15.20 -16.65
C SER A 143 7.68 -14.36 -15.42
N THR A 144 7.20 -13.11 -15.36
CA THR A 144 7.40 -12.21 -14.22
C THR A 144 6.68 -12.71 -12.96
N ALA A 145 5.52 -13.37 -13.10
CA ALA A 145 4.81 -13.97 -11.96
C ALA A 145 5.63 -15.10 -11.32
N TYR A 146 6.31 -15.92 -12.13
CA TYR A 146 7.20 -16.97 -11.63
C TYR A 146 8.54 -16.42 -11.11
N ALA A 147 9.04 -15.32 -11.68
CA ALA A 147 10.17 -14.60 -11.11
C ALA A 147 9.83 -14.09 -9.70
N PHE A 148 8.63 -13.55 -9.51
CA PHE A 148 8.11 -13.13 -8.22
C PHE A 148 7.95 -14.32 -7.25
N GLN A 149 7.44 -15.46 -7.70
CA GLN A 149 7.35 -16.67 -6.87
C GLN A 149 8.70 -17.06 -6.27
N ARG A 150 9.76 -17.08 -7.10
CA ARG A 150 11.12 -17.39 -6.65
C ARG A 150 11.62 -16.33 -5.65
N TYR A 151 11.39 -15.07 -5.94
CA TYR A 151 11.74 -13.96 -5.05
C TYR A 151 11.06 -14.08 -3.68
N ALA A 152 9.74 -14.28 -3.65
CA ALA A 152 8.95 -14.47 -2.44
C ALA A 152 9.48 -15.64 -1.61
N LYS A 153 9.76 -16.79 -2.25
CA LYS A 153 10.33 -17.96 -1.58
C LYS A 153 11.66 -17.67 -0.90
N LEU A 154 12.56 -16.95 -1.58
CA LEU A 154 13.89 -16.62 -1.05
C LEU A 154 13.82 -15.67 0.14
N VAL A 155 13.02 -14.62 0.03
CA VAL A 155 12.82 -13.64 1.11
C VAL A 155 12.24 -14.33 2.33
N MET A 156 11.19 -15.13 2.16
CA MET A 156 10.53 -15.81 3.27
C MET A 156 11.39 -16.92 3.88
N ALA A 157 12.22 -17.59 3.09
CA ALA A 157 13.18 -18.55 3.63
C ALA A 157 14.24 -17.90 4.52
N ARG A 158 14.56 -16.61 4.31
CA ARG A 158 15.52 -15.85 5.12
C ARG A 158 14.90 -15.20 6.35
N LEU A 159 13.72 -14.59 6.20
CA LEU A 159 13.13 -13.69 7.20
C LEU A 159 11.90 -14.29 7.91
N GLY A 160 11.33 -15.37 7.37
CA GLY A 160 10.05 -15.93 7.82
C GLY A 160 10.07 -16.49 9.24
N ASP A 161 11.24 -16.72 9.83
CA ASP A 161 11.37 -17.12 11.24
C ASP A 161 11.10 -15.97 12.22
N ARG A 162 11.20 -14.71 11.77
CA ARG A 162 11.10 -13.52 12.62
C ARG A 162 9.99 -12.53 12.24
N LEU A 163 9.52 -12.53 10.99
CA LEU A 163 8.42 -11.67 10.55
C LEU A 163 7.10 -11.96 11.29
N ASP A 164 6.38 -10.91 11.70
CA ASP A 164 5.07 -11.03 12.35
C ASP A 164 3.93 -11.18 11.33
N ALA A 165 4.08 -10.61 10.13
CA ALA A 165 3.16 -10.77 9.01
C ALA A 165 3.84 -10.43 7.68
N VAL A 166 3.28 -10.94 6.58
CA VAL A 166 3.75 -10.62 5.22
C VAL A 166 2.58 -10.32 4.27
N ALA A 167 2.70 -9.25 3.50
CA ALA A 167 1.88 -8.98 2.33
C ALA A 167 2.66 -9.32 1.05
N THR A 168 1.99 -9.97 0.11
CA THR A 168 2.57 -10.25 -1.22
C THR A 168 2.73 -8.97 -2.04
N PHE A 169 1.63 -8.23 -2.24
CA PHE A 169 1.60 -6.99 -3.02
C PHE A 169 1.02 -5.83 -2.20
N ASN A 170 1.54 -4.63 -2.45
CA ASN A 170 0.86 -3.38 -2.20
C ASN A 170 0.13 -2.89 -3.45
N GLU A 171 -1.16 -2.60 -3.32
CA GLU A 171 -1.97 -1.91 -4.32
C GLU A 171 -1.79 -2.41 -5.76
N PRO A 172 -2.27 -3.62 -6.07
CA PRO A 172 -2.35 -4.10 -7.45
C PRO A 172 -2.98 -3.08 -8.40
N TRP A 173 -3.99 -2.31 -7.95
CA TRP A 173 -4.62 -1.25 -8.76
C TRP A 173 -3.61 -0.26 -9.32
N CYS A 174 -2.67 0.20 -8.49
CA CYS A 174 -1.62 1.13 -8.90
C CYS A 174 -0.65 0.46 -9.88
N SER A 175 -0.15 -0.73 -9.54
CA SER A 175 0.81 -1.47 -10.38
C SER A 175 0.23 -1.93 -11.72
N VAL A 176 -1.09 -2.00 -11.83
CA VAL A 176 -1.81 -2.43 -13.04
C VAL A 176 -2.34 -1.21 -13.79
N TRP A 177 -3.37 -0.53 -13.28
CA TRP A 177 -4.07 0.52 -14.04
C TRP A 177 -3.27 1.81 -14.09
N LEU A 178 -2.79 2.30 -12.94
CA LEU A 178 -2.07 3.57 -12.87
C LEU A 178 -0.73 3.50 -13.63
N SER A 179 -0.15 2.30 -13.71
CA SER A 179 1.10 2.00 -14.38
C SER A 179 0.99 1.64 -15.87
N HIS A 180 -0.03 0.87 -16.27
CA HIS A 180 -0.14 0.32 -17.63
C HIS A 180 -1.29 0.89 -18.48
N LEU A 181 -2.30 1.50 -17.85
CA LEU A 181 -3.43 2.13 -18.55
C LEU A 181 -3.36 3.66 -18.52
N TYR A 182 -3.12 4.25 -17.35
CA TYR A 182 -3.11 5.70 -17.18
C TYR A 182 -1.70 6.30 -17.38
N GLY A 183 -0.67 5.47 -17.22
CA GLY A 183 0.73 5.83 -17.47
C GLY A 183 1.25 6.93 -16.56
N VAL A 184 0.67 7.04 -15.36
CA VAL A 184 1.07 7.99 -14.30
C VAL A 184 2.23 7.41 -13.50
N HIS A 185 2.22 6.09 -13.23
CA HIS A 185 3.29 5.37 -12.54
C HIS A 185 4.14 4.54 -13.50
N ALA A 186 5.32 4.13 -13.06
CA ALA A 186 6.20 3.25 -13.82
C ALA A 186 5.50 1.90 -14.15
N PRO A 187 5.63 1.35 -15.36
CA PRO A 187 6.52 1.78 -16.46
C PRO A 187 5.96 2.91 -17.34
N GLY A 188 4.75 3.40 -17.09
CA GLY A 188 4.21 4.59 -17.75
C GLY A 188 3.52 4.32 -19.08
N GLU A 189 2.95 3.13 -19.23
CA GLU A 189 2.22 2.72 -20.43
C GLU A 189 0.78 3.22 -20.42
N ARG A 190 0.18 3.27 -21.62
CA ARG A 190 -1.21 3.68 -21.83
C ARG A 190 -1.88 2.73 -22.82
N ASN A 191 -1.98 1.47 -22.43
CA ASN A 191 -2.48 0.40 -23.28
C ASN A 191 -3.34 -0.59 -22.48
N MET A 192 -4.58 -0.78 -22.92
CA MET A 192 -5.52 -1.65 -22.23
C MET A 192 -5.14 -3.15 -22.33
N ASP A 193 -4.55 -3.63 -23.43
CA ASP A 193 -4.08 -5.04 -23.52
C ASP A 193 -2.94 -5.30 -22.52
N ALA A 194 -1.98 -4.38 -22.47
CA ALA A 194 -0.89 -4.45 -21.50
C ALA A 194 -1.43 -4.44 -20.07
N ALA A 195 -2.43 -3.59 -19.78
CA ALA A 195 -3.06 -3.55 -18.48
C ALA A 195 -3.86 -4.83 -18.16
N MET A 196 -4.54 -5.45 -19.14
CA MET A 196 -5.20 -6.76 -18.94
C MET A 196 -4.19 -7.87 -18.61
N HIS A 197 -3.03 -7.86 -19.28
CA HIS A 197 -1.96 -8.81 -19.01
C HIS A 197 -1.35 -8.59 -17.62
N ALA A 198 -1.01 -7.32 -17.31
CA ALA A 198 -0.51 -6.94 -16.00
C ALA A 198 -1.50 -7.29 -14.88
N LEU A 199 -2.81 -7.10 -15.10
CA LEU A 199 -3.87 -7.50 -14.17
C LEU A 199 -3.76 -8.98 -13.82
N HIS A 200 -3.84 -9.84 -14.83
CA HIS A 200 -3.92 -11.27 -14.59
C HIS A 200 -2.62 -11.83 -14.01
N TYR A 201 -1.47 -11.43 -14.54
CA TYR A 201 -0.18 -11.95 -14.06
C TYR A 201 0.21 -11.38 -12.69
N THR A 202 -0.28 -10.19 -12.30
CA THR A 202 -0.15 -9.70 -10.92
C THR A 202 -1.00 -10.53 -9.96
N ASN A 203 -2.26 -10.82 -10.31
CA ASN A 203 -3.12 -11.70 -9.50
C ASN A 203 -2.50 -13.10 -9.36
N LEU A 204 -2.00 -13.68 -10.46
CA LEU A 204 -1.33 -14.98 -10.45
C LEU A 204 -0.08 -14.94 -9.57
N ALA A 205 0.74 -13.89 -9.68
CA ALA A 205 1.93 -13.71 -8.86
C ALA A 205 1.58 -13.64 -7.37
N HIS A 206 0.47 -12.99 -7.00
CA HIS A 206 -0.03 -13.02 -5.63
C HIS A 206 -0.25 -14.47 -5.15
N GLY A 207 -1.04 -15.27 -5.88
CA GLY A 207 -1.31 -16.66 -5.52
C GLY A 207 -0.06 -17.53 -5.44
N LEU A 208 0.85 -17.39 -6.42
CA LEU A 208 2.16 -18.07 -6.41
C LEU A 208 3.02 -17.64 -5.20
N GLY A 209 2.95 -16.37 -4.81
CA GLY A 209 3.60 -15.84 -3.62
C GLY A 209 3.06 -16.46 -2.33
N ILE A 210 1.74 -16.59 -2.20
CA ILE A 210 1.08 -17.25 -1.06
C ILE A 210 1.54 -18.71 -0.93
N ASP A 211 1.59 -19.45 -2.05
CA ASP A 211 2.11 -20.82 -2.07
C ASP A 211 3.58 -20.86 -1.64
N ALA A 212 4.42 -19.97 -2.19
CA ALA A 212 5.83 -19.87 -1.83
C ALA A 212 6.05 -19.56 -0.34
N ILE A 213 5.28 -18.62 0.24
CA ILE A 213 5.30 -18.29 1.66
C ILE A 213 4.99 -19.53 2.50
N ARG A 214 3.88 -20.22 2.19
CA ARG A 214 3.43 -21.39 2.95
C ARG A 214 4.39 -22.57 2.91
N GLN A 215 5.14 -22.73 1.82
CA GLN A 215 6.13 -23.79 1.70
C GLN A 215 7.32 -23.63 2.64
N VAL A 216 7.73 -22.39 2.97
CA VAL A 216 8.99 -22.13 3.69
C VAL A 216 8.79 -21.44 5.04
N ALA A 217 7.67 -20.77 5.25
CA ALA A 217 7.34 -20.05 6.47
C ALA A 217 5.82 -20.15 6.79
N PRO A 218 5.27 -21.38 6.92
CA PRO A 218 3.82 -21.60 7.10
C PRO A 218 3.22 -20.96 8.35
N GLN A 219 4.05 -20.58 9.33
CA GLN A 219 3.64 -19.90 10.55
C GLN A 219 3.37 -18.41 10.38
N VAL A 220 3.85 -17.78 9.30
CA VAL A 220 3.74 -16.33 9.10
C VAL A 220 2.37 -16.02 8.48
N PRO A 221 1.55 -15.17 9.12
CA PRO A 221 0.28 -14.72 8.55
C PRO A 221 0.50 -14.00 7.21
N ALA A 222 -0.08 -14.54 6.14
CA ALA A 222 0.07 -14.03 4.78
C ALA A 222 -1.19 -13.31 4.29
N GLY A 223 -1.00 -12.16 3.66
CA GLY A 223 -2.08 -11.32 3.17
C GLY A 223 -1.79 -10.60 1.85
N LEU A 224 -2.74 -9.75 1.49
CA LEU A 224 -2.72 -8.87 0.32
C LEU A 224 -3.18 -7.48 0.75
N VAL A 225 -2.51 -6.44 0.26
CA VAL A 225 -2.86 -5.04 0.54
C VAL A 225 -3.50 -4.42 -0.70
N LEU A 226 -4.70 -3.87 -0.53
CA LEU A 226 -5.54 -3.32 -1.59
C LEU A 226 -5.95 -1.89 -1.23
N ASN A 227 -5.75 -0.95 -2.14
CA ASN A 227 -6.40 0.36 -2.13
C ASN A 227 -7.81 0.26 -2.69
N ALA A 228 -8.68 -0.47 -1.98
CA ALA A 228 -10.07 -0.60 -2.39
C ALA A 228 -10.72 0.78 -2.47
N HIS A 229 -11.29 1.09 -3.64
CA HIS A 229 -11.90 2.38 -3.90
C HIS A 229 -13.30 2.44 -3.29
N SER A 230 -13.55 3.46 -2.47
CA SER A 230 -14.89 3.83 -2.04
C SER A 230 -15.61 4.52 -3.20
N VAL A 231 -16.21 3.72 -4.08
CA VAL A 231 -16.90 4.20 -5.27
C VAL A 231 -18.26 4.78 -4.88
N ILE A 232 -18.46 6.08 -5.15
CA ILE A 232 -19.70 6.79 -4.82
C ILE A 232 -20.30 7.37 -6.10
N PRO A 233 -21.58 7.09 -6.41
CA PRO A 233 -22.23 7.67 -7.60
C PRO A 233 -22.40 9.19 -7.46
N GLY A 234 -22.23 9.91 -8.56
CA GLY A 234 -22.33 11.37 -8.62
C GLY A 234 -23.74 11.90 -8.39
N SER A 235 -24.76 11.06 -8.58
CA SER A 235 -26.15 11.35 -8.24
C SER A 235 -26.94 10.07 -7.92
N GLN A 236 -28.22 10.23 -7.58
CA GLN A 236 -29.14 9.10 -7.36
C GLN A 236 -29.80 8.60 -8.65
N SER A 237 -29.34 9.02 -9.83
CA SER A 237 -29.87 8.53 -11.10
C SER A 237 -29.51 7.04 -11.30
N ALA A 238 -30.38 6.29 -11.98
CA ALA A 238 -30.10 4.89 -12.30
C ALA A 238 -28.84 4.72 -13.16
N ALA A 239 -28.53 5.71 -14.00
CA ALA A 239 -27.32 5.73 -14.83
C ALA A 239 -26.06 5.81 -13.96
N ASP A 240 -26.00 6.74 -13.01
CA ASP A 240 -24.83 6.90 -12.13
C ASP A 240 -24.68 5.74 -11.14
N GLN A 241 -25.78 5.16 -10.66
CA GLN A 241 -25.72 3.96 -9.82
C GLN A 241 -25.17 2.75 -10.59
N THR A 242 -25.60 2.56 -11.84
CA THR A 242 -25.07 1.50 -12.70
C THR A 242 -23.59 1.76 -13.05
N ALA A 243 -23.23 3.02 -13.32
CA ALA A 243 -21.85 3.43 -13.56
C ALA A 243 -20.95 3.16 -12.34
N ALA A 244 -21.45 3.39 -11.12
CA ALA A 244 -20.74 3.06 -9.89
C ALA A 244 -20.50 1.55 -9.74
N GLU A 245 -21.44 0.68 -10.12
CA GLU A 245 -21.21 -0.77 -10.11
C GLU A 245 -20.18 -1.19 -11.17
N ARG A 246 -20.24 -0.64 -12.40
CA ARG A 246 -19.20 -0.89 -13.42
C ARG A 246 -17.82 -0.46 -12.94
N ALA A 247 -17.73 0.73 -12.33
CA ALA A 247 -16.51 1.22 -11.72
C ALA A 247 -16.05 0.32 -10.56
N HIS A 248 -16.94 -0.15 -9.70
CA HIS A 248 -16.57 -1.10 -8.65
C HIS A 248 -15.97 -2.38 -9.26
N GLN A 249 -16.59 -2.97 -10.28
CA GLN A 249 -16.06 -4.16 -10.93
C GLN A 249 -14.67 -3.90 -11.54
N PHE A 250 -14.49 -2.78 -12.23
CA PHE A 250 -13.22 -2.43 -12.89
C PHE A 250 -12.09 -2.06 -11.91
N HIS A 251 -12.39 -1.29 -10.88
CA HIS A 251 -11.38 -0.75 -9.97
C HIS A 251 -11.15 -1.67 -8.75
N ASN A 252 -12.17 -2.39 -8.28
CA ASN A 252 -12.05 -3.30 -7.14
C ASN A 252 -12.20 -4.77 -7.54
N GLY A 253 -13.29 -5.11 -8.23
CA GLY A 253 -13.72 -6.49 -8.45
C GLY A 253 -12.70 -7.34 -9.21
N VAL A 254 -12.00 -6.76 -10.21
CA VAL A 254 -10.90 -7.43 -10.92
C VAL A 254 -9.75 -7.93 -10.03
N PHE A 255 -9.64 -7.45 -8.79
CA PHE A 255 -8.70 -7.94 -7.79
C PHE A 255 -9.42 -8.74 -6.69
N PHE A 256 -10.54 -8.22 -6.17
CA PHE A 256 -11.28 -8.86 -5.08
C PHE A 256 -11.98 -10.16 -5.51
N ASP A 257 -12.68 -10.19 -6.64
CA ASP A 257 -13.41 -11.38 -7.08
C ASP A 257 -12.45 -12.55 -7.39
N PRO A 258 -11.31 -12.38 -8.10
CA PRO A 258 -10.38 -13.49 -8.30
C PRO A 258 -9.79 -14.03 -6.98
N VAL A 259 -9.46 -13.14 -6.04
CA VAL A 259 -8.84 -13.54 -4.76
C VAL A 259 -9.84 -14.17 -3.79
N PHE A 260 -11.06 -13.64 -3.71
CA PHE A 260 -12.04 -14.03 -2.67
C PHE A 260 -13.22 -14.84 -3.20
N LYS A 261 -13.38 -14.98 -4.51
CA LYS A 261 -14.42 -15.81 -5.16
C LYS A 261 -13.88 -16.78 -6.21
N GLY A 262 -12.63 -16.62 -6.67
CA GLY A 262 -12.05 -17.48 -7.70
C GLY A 262 -12.59 -17.22 -9.10
N GLU A 263 -13.11 -16.02 -9.39
CA GLU A 263 -13.63 -15.64 -10.70
C GLU A 263 -13.43 -14.15 -10.98
N TYR A 264 -13.37 -13.74 -12.25
CA TYR A 264 -13.39 -12.32 -12.62
C TYR A 264 -14.83 -11.79 -12.71
N PRO A 265 -15.07 -10.48 -12.51
CA PRO A 265 -16.42 -9.92 -12.62
C PRO A 265 -17.03 -10.14 -14.01
N ALA A 266 -18.29 -10.57 -14.06
CA ALA A 266 -18.93 -11.02 -15.30
C ALA A 266 -19.07 -9.91 -16.35
N GLU A 267 -19.46 -8.68 -15.97
CA GLU A 267 -19.61 -7.59 -16.95
C GLU A 267 -18.25 -7.08 -17.45
N PHE A 268 -17.23 -7.10 -16.59
CA PHE A 268 -15.86 -6.86 -17.00
C PHE A 268 -15.40 -7.90 -18.03
N MET A 269 -15.59 -9.19 -17.78
CA MET A 269 -15.23 -10.25 -18.72
C MET A 269 -16.00 -10.16 -20.04
N ALA A 270 -17.30 -9.83 -19.98
CA ALA A 270 -18.10 -9.63 -21.19
C ALA A 270 -17.59 -8.45 -22.05
N SER A 271 -17.01 -7.42 -21.42
CA SER A 271 -16.56 -6.20 -22.08
C SER A 271 -15.10 -6.27 -22.55
N LEU A 272 -14.21 -6.86 -21.75
CA LEU A 272 -12.75 -6.80 -21.91
C LEU A 272 -12.08 -8.18 -21.92
N GLY A 273 -12.82 -9.26 -21.68
CA GLY A 273 -12.25 -10.62 -21.56
C GLY A 273 -11.55 -11.13 -22.82
N ASN A 274 -11.94 -10.64 -24.01
CA ASN A 274 -11.25 -10.97 -25.27
C ASN A 274 -9.87 -10.32 -25.41
N ARG A 275 -9.52 -9.36 -24.55
CA ARG A 275 -8.23 -8.65 -24.49
C ARG A 275 -7.33 -9.19 -23.38
N MET A 276 -7.86 -10.09 -22.54
CA MET A 276 -7.08 -10.72 -21.48
C MET A 276 -6.04 -11.70 -22.04
N PRO A 277 -4.95 -11.95 -21.31
CA PRO A 277 -4.08 -13.06 -21.63
C PRO A 277 -4.86 -14.38 -21.51
N VAL A 278 -4.26 -15.46 -21.99
CA VAL A 278 -4.74 -16.81 -21.67
C VAL A 278 -4.72 -16.97 -20.15
N ILE A 279 -5.89 -17.28 -19.59
CA ILE A 279 -6.06 -17.73 -18.21
C ILE A 279 -5.95 -19.25 -18.26
N ASP A 280 -4.84 -19.79 -17.74
CA ASP A 280 -4.61 -21.23 -17.77
C ASP A 280 -5.51 -21.95 -16.75
N ASP A 281 -5.84 -23.21 -17.04
CA ASP A 281 -6.52 -24.08 -16.07
C ASP A 281 -5.74 -24.12 -14.74
N GLY A 282 -6.42 -23.80 -13.64
CA GLY A 282 -5.85 -23.74 -12.29
C GLY A 282 -5.31 -22.36 -11.87
N ASP A 283 -5.23 -21.37 -12.75
CA ASP A 283 -4.76 -20.03 -12.37
C ASP A 283 -5.65 -19.40 -11.29
N LEU A 284 -6.97 -19.45 -11.48
CA LEU A 284 -7.91 -18.89 -10.51
C LEU A 284 -7.89 -19.62 -9.16
N ASP A 285 -7.64 -20.93 -9.14
CA ASP A 285 -7.47 -21.71 -7.90
C ASP A 285 -6.18 -21.29 -7.16
N ILE A 286 -5.11 -21.01 -7.90
CA ILE A 286 -3.85 -20.48 -7.33
C ILE A 286 -4.09 -19.08 -6.76
N ILE A 287 -4.81 -18.22 -7.48
CA ILE A 287 -5.10 -16.83 -7.08
C ILE A 287 -5.99 -16.79 -5.83
N SER A 288 -7.00 -17.66 -5.75
CA SER A 288 -8.03 -17.63 -4.70
C SER A 288 -7.67 -18.41 -3.44
N GLN A 289 -6.38 -18.68 -3.22
CA GLN A 289 -5.93 -19.29 -1.98
C GLN A 289 -6.34 -18.42 -0.79
N LYS A 290 -6.93 -19.05 0.24
CA LYS A 290 -7.37 -18.34 1.46
C LYS A 290 -6.24 -17.49 2.04
N LEU A 291 -6.54 -16.28 2.49
CA LEU A 291 -5.59 -15.41 3.18
C LEU A 291 -5.82 -15.42 4.69
N ASP A 292 -4.78 -15.12 5.47
CA ASP A 292 -4.87 -15.03 6.93
C ASP A 292 -5.39 -13.66 7.38
N TRP A 293 -5.08 -12.62 6.60
CA TRP A 293 -5.51 -11.23 6.78
C TRP A 293 -5.53 -10.50 5.43
N TRP A 294 -6.17 -9.34 5.39
CA TRP A 294 -6.07 -8.42 4.26
C TRP A 294 -5.84 -7.00 4.73
N GLY A 295 -5.16 -6.20 3.91
CA GLY A 295 -4.84 -4.81 4.19
C GLY A 295 -5.68 -3.87 3.33
N LEU A 296 -6.24 -2.84 3.96
CA LEU A 296 -6.90 -1.73 3.27
C LEU A 296 -6.01 -0.49 3.30
N ASN A 297 -5.71 0.04 2.12
CA ASN A 297 -5.19 1.39 1.98
C ASN A 297 -6.36 2.32 1.64
N TYR A 298 -6.56 3.39 2.43
CA TYR A 298 -7.64 4.33 2.21
C TYR A 298 -7.17 5.77 2.39
N TYR A 299 -7.62 6.65 1.50
CA TYR A 299 -7.29 8.07 1.54
C TYR A 299 -8.51 8.95 1.27
N THR A 300 -9.22 8.68 0.18
CA THR A 300 -10.25 9.54 -0.40
C THR A 300 -11.27 8.70 -1.19
N PRO A 301 -12.54 9.14 -1.33
CA PRO A 301 -13.51 8.46 -2.19
C PRO A 301 -13.18 8.57 -3.69
N MET A 302 -13.69 7.61 -4.47
CA MET A 302 -13.72 7.66 -5.93
C MET A 302 -15.15 8.02 -6.35
N ARG A 303 -15.38 9.28 -6.72
CA ARG A 303 -16.72 9.74 -7.14
C ARG A 303 -16.86 9.63 -8.65
N VAL A 304 -17.89 8.93 -9.11
CA VAL A 304 -18.07 8.64 -10.55
C VAL A 304 -19.48 8.98 -11.04
N ALA A 305 -19.58 9.44 -12.28
CA ALA A 305 -20.83 9.58 -13.02
C ALA A 305 -20.77 8.77 -14.32
N ASP A 306 -21.93 8.49 -14.90
CA ASP A 306 -22.03 7.80 -16.18
C ASP A 306 -21.35 8.58 -17.32
N ASN A 307 -20.63 7.88 -18.18
CA ASN A 307 -20.10 8.44 -19.42
C ASN A 307 -20.89 7.89 -20.62
N PRO A 308 -21.86 8.64 -21.16
CA PRO A 308 -22.69 8.17 -22.26
C PRO A 308 -22.01 8.29 -23.64
N ALA A 309 -20.73 8.66 -23.69
CA ALA A 309 -20.02 8.85 -24.96
C ALA A 309 -19.96 7.55 -25.77
N ALA A 310 -20.33 7.63 -27.06
CA ALA A 310 -20.24 6.49 -27.96
C ALA A 310 -18.79 6.01 -28.06
N GLY A 311 -18.56 4.72 -27.79
CA GLY A 311 -17.22 4.13 -27.79
C GLY A 311 -16.42 4.34 -26.50
N ALA A 312 -17.03 4.85 -25.43
CA ALA A 312 -16.40 4.83 -24.11
C ALA A 312 -16.12 3.39 -23.69
N GLU A 313 -14.86 3.10 -23.37
CA GLU A 313 -14.43 1.77 -22.92
C GLU A 313 -14.91 1.51 -21.48
N PHE A 314 -15.19 0.24 -21.14
CA PHE A 314 -15.57 -0.15 -19.78
C PHE A 314 -14.50 0.35 -18.78
N PRO A 315 -14.89 0.98 -17.66
CA PRO A 315 -16.22 1.04 -17.04
C PRO A 315 -17.14 2.16 -17.55
N ALA A 316 -16.73 2.94 -18.56
CA ALA A 316 -17.48 4.04 -19.15
C ALA A 316 -18.03 5.01 -18.08
N THR A 317 -17.11 5.57 -17.30
CA THR A 317 -17.39 6.57 -16.26
C THR A 317 -16.56 7.84 -16.46
N VAL A 318 -16.97 8.92 -15.80
CA VAL A 318 -16.19 10.15 -15.63
C VAL A 318 -16.15 10.53 -14.14
N ASP A 319 -15.18 11.35 -13.75
CA ASP A 319 -15.09 11.86 -12.38
C ASP A 319 -16.29 12.75 -12.05
N ALA A 320 -16.92 12.49 -10.90
CA ALA A 320 -17.92 13.35 -10.31
C ALA A 320 -17.27 14.30 -9.28
N PRO A 321 -17.82 15.51 -9.08
CA PRO A 321 -17.21 16.51 -8.20
C PRO A 321 -17.20 16.05 -6.72
N PRO A 322 -16.22 16.52 -5.92
CA PRO A 322 -16.18 16.27 -4.49
C PRO A 322 -17.38 16.90 -3.77
N VAL A 323 -17.79 16.30 -2.66
CA VAL A 323 -18.87 16.83 -1.81
C VAL A 323 -18.30 17.68 -0.67
N SER A 324 -17.21 17.21 -0.05
CA SER A 324 -16.46 17.99 0.93
C SER A 324 -15.65 19.08 0.22
N SER A 325 -15.67 20.28 0.79
CA SER A 325 -14.78 21.37 0.35
C SER A 325 -13.35 21.23 0.91
N VAL A 326 -13.14 20.35 1.89
CA VAL A 326 -11.84 20.12 2.51
C VAL A 326 -10.99 19.25 1.59
N LYS A 327 -9.79 19.74 1.29
CA LYS A 327 -8.80 19.03 0.49
C LYS A 327 -7.45 19.00 1.20
N THR A 328 -6.71 17.92 0.96
CA THR A 328 -5.28 17.84 1.30
C THR A 328 -4.46 18.64 0.27
N ASP A 329 -3.17 18.84 0.50
CA ASP A 329 -2.32 19.65 -0.39
C ASP A 329 -2.10 19.00 -1.77
N ILE A 330 -2.26 17.68 -1.88
CA ILE A 330 -2.28 16.94 -3.16
C ILE A 330 -3.63 17.04 -3.89
N GLY A 331 -4.63 17.71 -3.30
CA GLY A 331 -5.94 17.99 -3.91
C GLY A 331 -7.04 16.95 -3.65
N TRP A 332 -6.74 15.89 -2.90
CA TRP A 332 -7.70 14.83 -2.57
C TRP A 332 -8.75 15.31 -1.58
N GLU A 333 -9.98 14.83 -1.75
CA GLU A 333 -11.11 15.15 -0.87
C GLU A 333 -10.94 14.46 0.48
N VAL A 334 -11.11 15.22 1.57
CA VAL A 334 -11.21 14.65 2.92
C VAL A 334 -12.68 14.34 3.21
N TYR A 335 -13.00 13.04 3.29
CA TYR A 335 -14.36 12.56 3.56
C TYR A 335 -14.32 11.19 4.28
N ALA A 336 -14.17 11.22 5.61
CA ALA A 336 -14.03 10.00 6.40
C ALA A 336 -15.22 9.01 6.33
N PRO A 337 -16.50 9.42 6.19
CA PRO A 337 -17.62 8.48 6.08
C PRO A 337 -17.53 7.50 4.90
N ALA A 338 -16.76 7.84 3.85
CA ALA A 338 -16.52 6.93 2.74
C ALA A 338 -15.67 5.71 3.11
N LEU A 339 -14.83 5.79 4.16
CA LEU A 339 -14.13 4.63 4.70
C LEU A 339 -15.12 3.64 5.32
N LYS A 340 -16.08 4.14 6.09
CA LYS A 340 -17.09 3.31 6.76
C LYS A 340 -17.89 2.49 5.76
N SER A 341 -18.54 3.19 4.84
CA SER A 341 -19.38 2.58 3.79
C SER A 341 -18.60 1.64 2.87
N LEU A 342 -17.33 1.95 2.58
CA LEU A 342 -16.45 1.04 1.85
C LEU A 342 -16.25 -0.28 2.60
N VAL A 343 -15.86 -0.21 3.88
CA VAL A 343 -15.56 -1.40 4.66
C VAL A 343 -16.82 -2.26 4.86
N GLU A 344 -17.95 -1.66 5.23
CA GLU A 344 -19.24 -2.35 5.33
C GLU A 344 -19.60 -3.05 4.01
N GLY A 345 -19.55 -2.33 2.89
CA GLY A 345 -19.87 -2.88 1.57
C GLY A 345 -18.94 -4.00 1.12
N LEU A 346 -17.66 -3.97 1.50
CA LEU A 346 -16.72 -5.06 1.21
C LEU A 346 -17.02 -6.32 2.03
N TYR A 347 -17.33 -6.19 3.32
CA TYR A 347 -17.70 -7.34 4.16
C TYR A 347 -19.09 -7.90 3.83
N ASP A 348 -20.00 -7.10 3.30
CA ASP A 348 -21.29 -7.57 2.78
C ASP A 348 -21.12 -8.36 1.46
N ARG A 349 -20.17 -7.94 0.60
CA ARG A 349 -19.97 -8.52 -0.75
C ARG A 349 -19.04 -9.74 -0.75
N TYR A 350 -18.12 -9.85 0.20
CA TYR A 350 -17.06 -10.87 0.22
C TYR A 350 -16.91 -11.50 1.59
N THR A 351 -16.55 -12.79 1.63
CA THR A 351 -16.06 -13.42 2.87
C THR A 351 -14.59 -13.09 3.07
N LEU A 352 -14.31 -12.03 3.83
CA LEU A 352 -12.96 -11.53 4.05
C LEU A 352 -12.37 -12.02 5.38
N PRO A 353 -11.04 -12.23 5.48
CA PRO A 353 -10.37 -12.43 6.75
C PRO A 353 -10.30 -11.12 7.55
N VAL A 354 -9.59 -11.12 8.68
CA VAL A 354 -9.40 -9.90 9.49
C VAL A 354 -8.74 -8.78 8.66
N CYS A 355 -9.14 -7.54 8.93
CA CYS A 355 -8.65 -6.37 8.22
C CYS A 355 -7.64 -5.58 9.05
N TYR A 356 -6.59 -5.11 8.41
CA TYR A 356 -5.72 -4.05 8.91
C TYR A 356 -5.87 -2.84 7.99
N ILE A 357 -6.03 -1.63 8.54
CA ILE A 357 -5.77 -0.41 7.74
C ILE A 357 -4.26 -0.33 7.58
N THR A 358 -3.75 -0.66 6.39
CA THR A 358 -2.31 -0.75 6.12
C THR A 358 -1.69 0.55 5.64
N GLU A 359 -2.52 1.47 5.14
CA GLU A 359 -2.17 2.86 4.86
C GLU A 359 -3.40 3.75 5.05
N ASN A 360 -3.26 4.81 5.84
CA ASN A 360 -4.16 5.95 5.85
C ASN A 360 -3.38 7.17 6.34
N GLY A 361 -3.59 8.32 5.71
CA GLY A 361 -2.88 9.55 6.05
C GLY A 361 -3.16 10.67 5.06
N ALA A 362 -2.49 11.81 5.21
CA ALA A 362 -2.79 13.01 4.44
C ALA A 362 -1.55 13.81 4.04
N CYS A 363 -1.57 14.29 2.80
CA CYS A 363 -0.57 15.22 2.26
C CYS A 363 -0.77 16.62 2.83
N TYR A 364 0.22 17.10 3.59
CA TYR A 364 0.26 18.46 4.12
C TYR A 364 1.73 18.92 4.22
N ASN A 365 2.05 19.99 3.51
CA ASN A 365 3.41 20.38 3.13
C ASN A 365 4.03 21.45 4.06
N MET A 366 3.53 21.58 5.29
CA MET A 366 4.04 22.57 6.24
C MET A 366 5.49 22.26 6.58
N GLU A 367 6.33 23.29 6.56
CA GLU A 367 7.75 23.19 6.87
C GLU A 367 8.04 23.44 8.36
N VAL A 368 9.27 23.19 8.78
CA VAL A 368 9.73 23.43 10.15
C VAL A 368 9.81 24.93 10.43
N ALA A 369 9.15 25.37 11.50
CA ALA A 369 9.26 26.72 12.06
C ALA A 369 9.61 26.61 13.55
N GLU A 370 10.69 27.26 13.97
CA GLU A 370 11.16 27.26 15.37
C GLU A 370 11.35 25.83 15.96
N GLY A 371 11.77 24.87 15.11
CA GLY A 371 11.97 23.47 15.50
C GLY A 371 10.70 22.64 15.64
N VAL A 372 9.55 23.17 15.21
CA VAL A 372 8.25 22.52 15.25
C VAL A 372 7.62 22.50 13.86
N VAL A 373 6.85 21.46 13.55
CA VAL A 373 5.97 21.43 12.37
C VAL A 373 4.54 21.40 12.88
N ASP A 374 3.82 22.50 12.65
CA ASP A 374 2.40 22.61 12.99
C ASP A 374 1.54 22.14 11.82
N ASP A 375 1.25 20.84 11.83
CA ASP A 375 0.46 20.16 10.80
C ASP A 375 -0.92 19.76 11.34
N GLN A 376 -1.60 20.68 12.03
CA GLN A 376 -2.93 20.46 12.60
C GLN A 376 -3.94 19.79 11.62
N PRO A 377 -4.01 20.15 10.32
CA PRO A 377 -4.90 19.46 9.39
C PRO A 377 -4.59 17.95 9.23
N ARG A 378 -3.33 17.53 9.34
CA ARG A 378 -2.95 16.11 9.35
C ARG A 378 -3.44 15.41 10.63
N LEU A 379 -3.31 16.06 11.79
CA LEU A 379 -3.83 15.54 13.06
C LEU A 379 -5.35 15.39 12.99
N ASP A 380 -6.05 16.41 12.52
CA ASP A 380 -7.51 16.39 12.39
C ASP A 380 -7.98 15.25 11.47
N TYR A 381 -7.28 15.05 10.33
CA TYR A 381 -7.51 13.93 9.43
C TYR A 381 -7.38 12.58 10.15
N TYR A 382 -6.28 12.36 10.87
CA TYR A 382 -6.05 11.11 11.62
C TYR A 382 -7.12 10.86 12.68
N ALA A 383 -7.44 11.88 13.49
CA ALA A 383 -8.43 11.77 14.54
C ALA A 383 -9.84 11.44 13.99
N GLU A 384 -10.20 12.01 12.83
CA GLU A 384 -11.47 11.73 12.16
C GLU A 384 -11.53 10.29 11.63
N HIS A 385 -10.51 9.84 10.89
CA HIS A 385 -10.49 8.51 10.27
C HIS A 385 -10.33 7.39 11.29
N LEU A 386 -9.51 7.58 12.33
CA LEU A 386 -9.44 6.63 13.45
C LEU A 386 -10.77 6.56 14.21
N GLY A 387 -11.51 7.66 14.28
CA GLY A 387 -12.88 7.67 14.81
C GLY A 387 -13.80 6.73 14.03
N VAL A 388 -13.71 6.71 12.70
CA VAL A 388 -14.44 5.79 11.83
C VAL A 388 -13.99 4.34 12.03
N VAL A 389 -12.69 4.08 12.16
CA VAL A 389 -12.19 2.73 12.45
C VAL A 389 -12.75 2.21 13.78
N ALA A 390 -12.81 3.07 14.80
CA ALA A 390 -13.42 2.73 16.08
C ALA A 390 -14.94 2.47 15.96
N ASP A 391 -15.66 3.18 15.07
CA ASP A 391 -17.08 2.88 14.78
C ASP A 391 -17.25 1.49 14.15
N LEU A 392 -16.42 1.16 13.15
CA LEU A 392 -16.44 -0.16 12.48
C LEU A 392 -16.19 -1.31 13.47
N ILE A 393 -15.25 -1.11 14.41
CA ILE A 393 -14.99 -2.10 15.48
C ILE A 393 -16.20 -2.27 16.39
N ALA A 394 -16.85 -1.16 16.79
CA ALA A 394 -18.03 -1.20 17.64
C ALA A 394 -19.21 -1.92 16.96
N GLU A 395 -19.25 -1.91 15.63
CA GLU A 395 -20.23 -2.63 14.80
C GLU A 395 -19.85 -4.09 14.52
N GLY A 396 -18.73 -4.56 15.07
CA GLY A 396 -18.31 -5.97 15.01
C GLY A 396 -17.49 -6.34 13.78
N ILE A 397 -17.09 -5.38 12.95
CA ILE A 397 -16.21 -5.64 11.81
C ILE A 397 -14.81 -5.97 12.34
N PRO A 398 -14.14 -7.04 11.84
CA PRO A 398 -12.90 -7.54 12.43
C PRO A 398 -11.66 -6.73 12.02
N MET A 399 -11.64 -5.46 12.42
CA MET A 399 -10.49 -4.56 12.27
C MET A 399 -9.47 -4.85 13.39
N LYS A 400 -8.21 -5.14 13.02
CA LYS A 400 -7.17 -5.58 13.96
C LYS A 400 -5.97 -4.65 14.10
N GLY A 401 -5.83 -3.68 13.21
CA GLY A 401 -4.80 -2.68 13.35
C GLY A 401 -4.91 -1.54 12.36
N TYR A 402 -4.07 -0.54 12.59
CA TYR A 402 -3.99 0.68 11.81
C TYR A 402 -2.53 1.12 11.66
N PHE A 403 -2.11 1.36 10.42
CA PHE A 403 -0.81 1.86 10.05
C PHE A 403 -0.94 3.27 9.46
N ALA A 404 -0.31 4.24 10.12
CA ALA A 404 -0.23 5.60 9.62
C ALA A 404 0.69 5.68 8.39
N TRP A 405 0.17 6.23 7.30
CA TRP A 405 0.96 6.55 6.11
C TRP A 405 1.34 8.04 6.10
N SER A 406 2.60 8.41 6.24
CA SER A 406 3.80 7.57 6.39
C SER A 406 4.50 7.84 7.72
N LEU A 407 5.47 6.98 8.08
CA LEU A 407 6.40 7.31 9.17
C LEU A 407 7.04 8.68 8.93
N MET A 408 7.60 8.88 7.75
CA MET A 408 8.37 10.08 7.41
C MET A 408 8.05 10.59 6.01
N ASP A 409 8.28 11.89 5.79
CA ASP A 409 8.27 12.48 4.45
C ASP A 409 9.27 11.75 3.56
N ASN A 410 8.89 11.51 2.31
CA ASN A 410 9.62 10.62 1.42
C ASN A 410 9.39 10.98 -0.06
N PHE A 411 9.93 10.16 -0.97
CA PHE A 411 9.66 10.28 -2.40
C PHE A 411 8.23 9.84 -2.74
N GLU A 412 7.34 10.80 -3.00
CA GLU A 412 5.93 10.58 -3.34
C GLU A 412 5.76 10.37 -4.85
N TRP A 413 6.39 9.32 -5.37
CA TRP A 413 6.13 8.78 -6.71
C TRP A 413 6.24 9.85 -7.82
N ALA A 414 5.17 10.07 -8.61
CA ALA A 414 5.15 11.06 -9.68
C ALA A 414 5.30 12.51 -9.19
N GLU A 415 4.97 12.78 -7.92
CA GLU A 415 5.05 14.11 -7.29
C GLU A 415 6.44 14.43 -6.73
N GLY A 416 7.37 13.47 -6.75
CA GLY A 416 8.72 13.66 -6.23
C GLY A 416 8.73 13.96 -4.73
N TYR A 417 9.44 15.00 -4.30
CA TYR A 417 9.62 15.32 -2.88
C TYR A 417 8.74 16.48 -2.41
N ARG A 418 7.86 17.00 -3.28
CA ARG A 418 7.03 18.18 -3.01
C ARG A 418 5.83 17.86 -2.12
N MET A 419 5.32 16.63 -2.20
CA MET A 419 4.16 16.18 -1.42
C MET A 419 4.62 15.40 -0.20
N ARG A 420 4.20 15.85 0.99
CA ARG A 420 4.68 15.37 2.29
C ARG A 420 3.55 14.64 3.03
N PHE A 421 3.74 13.35 3.33
CA PHE A 421 2.76 12.51 4.06
C PHE A 421 3.19 12.13 5.48
N GLY A 422 4.44 12.38 5.86
CA GLY A 422 5.02 11.83 7.08
C GLY A 422 4.45 12.40 8.36
N LEU A 423 4.39 11.55 9.40
CA LEU A 423 4.32 11.97 10.80
C LEU A 423 5.63 12.64 11.27
N VAL A 424 6.72 12.34 10.57
CA VAL A 424 8.07 12.89 10.77
C VAL A 424 8.45 13.70 9.54
N HIS A 425 8.83 14.96 9.74
CA HIS A 425 9.41 15.79 8.69
C HIS A 425 10.82 15.32 8.39
N VAL A 426 11.19 15.33 7.11
CA VAL A 426 12.56 15.11 6.64
C VAL A 426 13.02 16.34 5.87
N ASP A 427 14.11 16.92 6.35
CA ASP A 427 14.89 17.88 5.59
C ASP A 427 15.83 17.07 4.66
N TYR A 428 15.59 17.11 3.36
CA TYR A 428 16.29 16.25 2.41
C TYR A 428 17.76 16.66 2.18
N ASP A 429 18.13 17.91 2.47
CA ASP A 429 19.50 18.40 2.34
C ASP A 429 20.38 17.93 3.51
N THR A 430 19.82 17.89 4.71
CA THR A 430 20.54 17.56 5.95
C THR A 430 20.23 16.16 6.49
N GLN A 431 19.17 15.53 6.00
CA GLN A 431 18.61 14.26 6.46
C GLN A 431 18.10 14.28 7.91
N VAL A 432 17.88 15.47 8.48
CA VAL A 432 17.33 15.64 9.83
C VAL A 432 15.87 15.20 9.86
N ARG A 433 15.52 14.40 10.87
CA ARG A 433 14.15 13.99 11.20
C ARG A 433 13.57 14.91 12.28
N THR A 434 12.39 15.47 12.05
CA THR A 434 11.67 16.30 13.03
C THR A 434 10.26 15.76 13.24
N LEU A 435 9.95 15.21 14.42
CA LEU A 435 8.62 14.70 14.73
C LEU A 435 7.58 15.83 14.73
N LYS A 436 6.57 15.73 13.84
CA LYS A 436 5.53 16.75 13.67
C LYS A 436 4.50 16.69 14.80
N ASN A 437 3.63 17.69 14.92
CA ASN A 437 2.59 17.70 15.95
C ASN A 437 1.61 16.53 15.79
N SER A 438 1.24 16.16 14.55
CA SER A 438 0.47 14.94 14.28
C SER A 438 1.19 13.66 14.73
N GLY A 439 2.52 13.59 14.55
CA GLY A 439 3.35 12.47 14.99
C GLY A 439 3.41 12.35 16.52
N LYS A 440 3.54 13.48 17.23
CA LYS A 440 3.46 13.51 18.70
C LYS A 440 2.09 13.05 19.20
N TRP A 441 1.01 13.48 18.55
CA TRP A 441 -0.35 13.05 18.88
C TRP A 441 -0.55 11.54 18.64
N TYR A 442 -0.07 11.03 17.50
CA TYR A 442 -0.17 9.61 17.17
C TYR A 442 0.67 8.74 18.12
N SER A 443 1.86 9.22 18.52
CA SER A 443 2.69 8.61 19.55
C SER A 443 1.95 8.54 20.90
N ALA A 444 1.31 9.64 21.33
CA ALA A 444 0.50 9.65 22.54
C ALA A 444 -0.69 8.69 22.50
N LEU A 445 -1.32 8.48 21.33
CA LEU A 445 -2.38 7.50 21.15
C LEU A 445 -1.83 6.06 21.20
N ALA A 446 -0.77 5.78 20.44
CA ALA A 446 -0.22 4.44 20.31
C ALA A 446 0.41 3.91 21.62
N ALA A 447 0.97 4.81 22.44
CA ALA A 447 1.54 4.46 23.74
C ALA A 447 0.53 3.90 24.76
N GLU A 448 -0.77 4.06 24.52
CA GLU A 448 -1.84 3.43 25.31
C GLU A 448 -2.03 1.94 24.95
N PHE A 449 -1.25 1.39 24.00
CA PHE A 449 -1.37 0.02 23.49
C PHE A 449 -0.05 -0.76 23.54
N PRO A 450 -0.08 -2.06 23.90
CA PRO A 450 -1.25 -2.79 24.38
C PRO A 450 -1.68 -2.28 25.76
N LYS A 451 -2.99 -2.23 26.04
CA LYS A 451 -3.53 -1.61 27.28
C LYS A 451 -3.09 -2.30 28.58
N GLY A 452 -2.45 -3.47 28.50
CA GLY A 452 -2.04 -4.28 29.64
C GLY A 452 -3.21 -4.78 30.48
N ASN A 453 -2.99 -5.83 31.27
CA ASN A 453 -3.91 -6.16 32.35
C ASN A 453 -3.67 -5.16 33.49
N HIS A 454 -4.40 -4.06 33.51
CA HIS A 454 -4.66 -3.38 34.79
C HIS A 454 -5.60 -4.30 35.59
N SER A 455 -5.03 -5.31 36.24
CA SER A 455 -5.66 -5.90 37.41
C SER A 455 -5.85 -4.76 38.40
N ALA A 456 -7.09 -4.31 38.55
CA ALA A 456 -7.48 -3.45 39.66
C ALA A 456 -7.12 -4.22 40.94
N GLU A 457 -6.07 -3.76 41.64
CA GLU A 457 -5.86 -4.08 43.05
C GLU A 457 -6.87 -3.36 43.94
#